data_AF-A0A5N7MRX3-F1
#
_entry.id   AF-A0A5N7MRX3-F1
#
_cell.length_a   1.000
_cell.length_b   1.000
_cell.length_c   1.000
_cell.angle_alpha   90.00
_cell.angle_beta   90.00
_cell.angle_gamma   90.00
#
_symmetry.space_group_name_H-M   'P 1'
#
loop_
_entity.id
_entity.type
_entity.pdbx_description
1 polymer ?
#
loop_
_entity_poly.entity_id
_entity_poly.type
_entity_poly.pdbx_seq_one_letter_code
_entity_poly.pdbx_strand_id
1 'polypeptide(L)'
;MQLFIYTPAEDALAVSFIVPKSAIVGLPSEDGQSVLVYYEGNLNKAVNLTRYRERLISAAGRMVVKYPTVAKMLAPATELHQVGTYDAIRHYVIEITDPSRLAMWAGEPVDQIAGARLPNGPCSKETLAAHHDQLRPLGQRGTKFGFRALTGQMVIHDVSVGTSHVYEPDEPEAVAWDPKQL
;
A
#
# COMPACT_ATOMS: atom_id res chain seq x y z
N MET A 1 -10.74 -4.06 0.11
CA MET A 1 -10.28 -5.47 0.17
C MET A 1 -8.91 -5.45 0.81
N GLN A 2 -8.75 -6.17 1.92
CA GLN A 2 -7.46 -6.25 2.60
C GLN A 2 -6.65 -7.41 2.02
N LEU A 3 -5.36 -7.16 1.81
CA LEU A 3 -4.38 -8.14 1.34
C LEU A 3 -3.22 -8.20 2.33
N PHE A 4 -2.61 -9.36 2.49
CA PHE A 4 -1.39 -9.48 3.28
C PHE A 4 -0.18 -9.18 2.42
N ILE A 5 0.79 -8.48 3.00
CA ILE A 5 2.10 -8.21 2.41
C ILE A 5 3.05 -9.29 2.88
N TYR A 6 3.79 -9.89 1.95
CA TYR A 6 4.74 -10.95 2.27
C TYR A 6 6.16 -10.61 1.83
N THR A 7 7.13 -11.24 2.49
CA THR A 7 8.50 -11.43 2.01
C THR A 7 8.80 -12.92 1.94
N PRO A 8 9.75 -13.38 1.11
CA PRO A 8 10.25 -14.75 1.19
C PRO A 8 10.76 -15.10 2.60
N ALA A 9 10.53 -16.33 3.04
CA ALA A 9 11.25 -16.89 4.18
C ALA A 9 12.73 -17.10 3.82
N GLU A 10 13.56 -17.35 4.84
CA GLU A 10 14.96 -17.75 4.60
C GLU A 10 14.97 -19.10 3.85
N ASP A 11 15.88 -19.24 2.88
CA ASP A 11 16.06 -20.45 2.05
C ASP A 11 14.81 -20.94 1.30
N ALA A 12 13.82 -20.06 1.07
CA ALA A 12 12.57 -20.40 0.43
C ALA A 12 12.74 -20.73 -1.07
N LEU A 13 12.64 -22.03 -1.41
CA LEU A 13 12.91 -22.54 -2.75
C LEU A 13 11.76 -22.30 -3.73
N ALA A 14 10.51 -22.46 -3.31
CA ALA A 14 9.31 -22.27 -4.13
C ALA A 14 9.08 -20.81 -4.50
N VAL A 15 9.71 -19.85 -3.82
CA VAL A 15 9.66 -18.41 -4.17
C VAL A 15 11.00 -17.87 -4.68
N SER A 16 11.98 -18.74 -4.90
CA SER A 16 13.33 -18.37 -5.38
C SER A 16 13.34 -17.67 -6.74
N PHE A 17 12.31 -17.87 -7.55
CA PHE A 17 12.14 -17.22 -8.85
C PHE A 17 11.47 -15.84 -8.76
N ILE A 18 10.97 -15.44 -7.58
CA ILE A 18 10.53 -14.07 -7.36
C ILE A 18 11.77 -13.18 -7.32
N VAL A 19 11.80 -12.19 -8.21
CA VAL A 19 12.90 -11.24 -8.31
C VAL A 19 13.10 -10.51 -6.99
N PRO A 20 14.36 -10.30 -6.52
CA PRO A 20 14.63 -9.53 -5.32
C PRO A 20 13.93 -8.17 -5.33
N LYS A 21 13.46 -7.71 -4.16
CA LYS A 21 12.74 -6.43 -3.97
C LYS A 21 11.36 -6.35 -4.64
N SER A 22 10.83 -7.49 -5.10
CA SER A 22 9.44 -7.53 -5.58
C SER A 22 8.47 -7.21 -4.45
N ALA A 23 7.40 -6.48 -4.75
CA ALA A 23 6.27 -6.43 -3.84
C ALA A 23 5.47 -7.74 -3.99
N ILE A 24 5.11 -8.37 -2.87
CA ILE A 24 4.38 -9.64 -2.84
C ILE A 24 3.15 -9.44 -1.97
N VAL A 25 1.98 -9.74 -2.52
CA VAL A 25 0.71 -9.71 -1.80
C VAL A 25 -0.03 -11.02 -1.98
N GLY A 26 -0.82 -11.42 -0.99
CA GLY A 26 -1.56 -12.66 -1.09
C GLY A 26 -2.68 -12.80 -0.07
N LEU A 27 -3.37 -13.93 -0.22
CA LEU A 27 -4.39 -14.42 0.70
C LEU A 27 -4.13 -15.91 0.92
N PRO A 28 -4.23 -16.40 2.17
CA PRO A 28 -4.10 -17.82 2.46
C PRO A 28 -5.25 -18.61 1.83
N SER A 29 -4.98 -19.87 1.48
CA SER A 29 -6.03 -20.87 1.19
C SER A 29 -6.87 -21.16 2.44
N GLU A 30 -8.04 -21.78 2.24
CA GLU A 30 -8.94 -22.12 3.35
C GLU A 30 -8.30 -23.03 4.41
N ASP A 31 -7.37 -23.91 4.00
CA ASP A 31 -6.61 -24.81 4.87
C ASP A 31 -5.36 -24.16 5.49
N GLY A 32 -5.03 -22.92 5.10
CA GLY A 32 -3.86 -22.17 5.54
C GLY A 32 -2.50 -22.77 5.13
N GLN A 33 -2.47 -23.85 4.34
CA GLN A 33 -1.22 -24.51 3.96
C GLN A 33 -0.50 -23.80 2.83
N SER A 34 -1.24 -23.02 2.05
CA SER A 34 -0.73 -22.30 0.91
C SER A 34 -1.22 -20.86 0.87
N VAL A 35 -0.52 -20.02 0.12
CA VAL A 35 -0.89 -18.63 -0.11
C VAL A 35 -0.91 -18.41 -1.61
N LEU A 36 -2.06 -17.98 -2.13
CA LEU A 36 -2.11 -17.46 -3.49
C LEU A 36 -1.52 -16.06 -3.47
N VAL A 37 -0.32 -15.92 -4.05
CA VAL A 37 0.39 -14.64 -4.13
C VAL A 37 0.40 -14.08 -5.53
N TYR A 38 0.32 -12.75 -5.61
CA TYR A 38 0.66 -11.95 -6.78
C TYR A 38 1.88 -11.11 -6.43
N TYR A 39 2.78 -10.91 -7.39
CA TYR A 39 4.01 -10.17 -7.15
C TYR A 39 4.39 -9.26 -8.32
N GLU A 40 5.17 -8.23 -8.06
CA GLU A 40 5.71 -7.29 -9.06
C GLU A 40 7.16 -6.96 -8.73
N GLY A 41 8.07 -7.28 -9.65
CA GLY A 41 9.52 -7.06 -9.50
C GLY A 41 10.11 -6.07 -10.50
N ASN A 42 9.29 -5.48 -11.36
CA ASN A 42 9.68 -4.55 -12.43
C ASN A 42 10.76 -5.10 -13.39
N LEU A 43 10.62 -6.36 -13.81
CA LEU A 43 11.56 -7.05 -14.71
C LEU A 43 11.83 -6.28 -16.02
N ASN A 44 10.80 -5.62 -16.54
CA ASN A 44 10.87 -4.85 -17.79
C ASN A 44 11.31 -3.39 -17.58
N LYS A 45 11.72 -3.00 -16.36
CA LYS A 45 12.22 -1.67 -16.02
C LYS A 45 11.27 -0.53 -16.41
N ALA A 46 9.97 -0.73 -16.18
CA ALA A 46 8.98 0.31 -16.31
C ALA A 46 9.32 1.48 -15.37
N VAL A 47 9.32 2.70 -15.92
CA VAL A 47 9.76 3.92 -15.23
C VAL A 47 8.86 4.32 -14.06
N ASN A 48 7.65 3.78 -14.00
CA ASN A 48 6.64 4.04 -12.99
C ASN A 48 6.51 2.92 -11.94
N LEU A 49 7.46 1.97 -11.89
CA LEU A 49 7.52 0.85 -10.92
C LEU A 49 8.87 0.81 -10.19
N THR A 50 9.42 1.98 -9.90
CA THR A 50 10.74 2.16 -9.28
C THR A 50 10.70 2.03 -7.77
N ARG A 51 9.59 2.44 -7.13
CA ARG A 51 9.39 2.34 -5.68
C ARG A 51 8.62 1.06 -5.32
N TYR A 52 8.87 0.52 -4.13
CA TYR A 52 8.20 -0.69 -3.65
C TYR A 52 6.68 -0.52 -3.62
N ARG A 53 6.20 0.65 -3.20
CA ARG A 53 4.76 0.97 -3.19
C ARG A 53 4.10 0.88 -4.56
N GLU A 54 4.81 1.24 -5.63
CA GLU A 54 4.29 1.22 -7.00
C GLU A 54 4.12 -0.22 -7.46
N ARG A 55 5.11 -1.05 -7.14
CA ARG A 55 5.07 -2.51 -7.32
C ARG A 55 3.93 -3.14 -6.50
N LEU A 56 3.73 -2.69 -5.25
CA LEU A 56 2.68 -3.15 -4.36
C LEU A 56 1.27 -2.86 -4.91
N ILE A 57 1.04 -1.64 -5.38
CA ILE A 57 -0.22 -1.25 -6.03
C ILE A 57 -0.49 -2.12 -7.26
N SER A 58 0.52 -2.35 -8.11
CA SER A 58 0.41 -3.19 -9.31
C SER A 58 0.04 -4.64 -8.97
N ALA A 59 0.77 -5.27 -8.04
CA ALA A 59 0.51 -6.64 -7.60
C ALA A 59 -0.88 -6.79 -6.98
N ALA A 60 -1.26 -5.87 -6.09
CA ALA A 60 -2.57 -5.84 -5.44
C ALA A 60 -3.71 -5.64 -6.45
N GLY A 61 -3.56 -4.70 -7.39
CA GLY A 61 -4.54 -4.46 -8.44
C GLY A 61 -4.80 -5.72 -9.28
N ARG A 62 -3.74 -6.44 -9.68
CA ARG A 62 -3.87 -7.72 -10.40
C ARG A 62 -4.62 -8.77 -9.58
N MET A 63 -4.34 -8.85 -8.28
CA MET A 63 -5.02 -9.81 -7.41
C MET A 63 -6.50 -9.49 -7.23
N VAL A 64 -6.85 -8.22 -6.97
CA VAL A 64 -8.25 -7.76 -6.81
C VAL A 64 -9.09 -8.12 -8.03
N VAL A 65 -8.58 -7.85 -9.24
CA VAL A 65 -9.32 -8.10 -10.48
C VAL A 65 -9.08 -9.50 -11.06
N LYS A 66 -8.33 -10.35 -10.37
CA LYS A 66 -7.92 -11.69 -10.81
C LYS A 66 -7.28 -11.68 -12.21
N TYR A 67 -6.48 -10.65 -12.52
CA TYR A 67 -5.91 -10.44 -13.84
C TYR A 67 -5.07 -11.64 -14.30
N PRO A 68 -5.25 -12.16 -15.53
CA PRO A 68 -4.39 -13.21 -16.08
C PRO A 68 -2.93 -12.73 -16.16
N THR A 69 -2.04 -13.37 -15.40
CA THR A 69 -0.62 -13.02 -15.36
C THR A 69 0.22 -14.24 -15.01
N VAL A 70 1.49 -14.23 -15.44
CA VAL A 70 2.53 -15.15 -14.97
C VAL A 70 3.08 -14.76 -13.59
N ALA A 71 2.88 -13.49 -13.19
CA ALA A 71 3.36 -12.95 -11.92
C ALA A 71 2.40 -13.27 -10.75
N LYS A 72 2.04 -14.55 -10.63
CA LYS A 72 1.26 -15.13 -9.54
C LYS A 72 1.65 -16.59 -9.32
N MET A 73 1.49 -17.10 -8.10
CA MET A 73 1.72 -18.51 -7.79
C MET A 73 0.96 -18.94 -6.53
N LEU A 74 0.84 -20.25 -6.33
CA LEU A 74 0.49 -20.83 -5.05
C LEU A 74 1.79 -21.24 -4.34
N ALA A 75 2.13 -20.59 -3.24
CA ALA A 75 3.34 -20.88 -2.47
C ALA A 75 2.99 -21.56 -1.13
N PRO A 76 3.83 -22.46 -0.60
CA PRO A 76 3.66 -22.96 0.77
C PRO A 76 3.66 -21.80 1.77
N ALA A 77 2.75 -21.81 2.73
CA ALA A 77 2.68 -20.75 3.74
C ALA A 77 3.97 -20.64 4.56
N THR A 78 4.68 -21.75 4.77
CA THR A 78 5.97 -21.81 5.47
C THR A 78 7.12 -21.12 4.73
N GLU A 79 6.96 -20.87 3.42
CA GLU A 79 7.97 -20.20 2.58
C GLU A 79 7.76 -18.68 2.47
N LEU A 80 6.74 -18.16 3.13
CA LEU A 80 6.41 -16.75 3.15
C LEU A 80 6.38 -16.24 4.59
N HIS A 81 6.79 -15.00 4.77
CA HIS A 81 6.63 -14.29 6.03
C HIS A 81 5.71 -13.10 5.82
N GLN A 82 4.59 -13.08 6.53
CA GLN A 82 3.66 -11.95 6.51
C GLN A 82 4.29 -10.78 7.27
N VAL A 83 4.49 -9.66 6.59
CA VAL A 83 5.12 -8.45 7.15
C VAL A 83 4.15 -7.28 7.30
N GLY A 84 2.90 -7.42 6.86
CA GLY A 84 1.91 -6.36 7.00
C GLY A 84 0.60 -6.63 6.28
N THR A 85 -0.25 -5.61 6.28
CA THR A 85 -1.59 -5.62 5.68
C THR A 85 -1.78 -4.36 4.83
N TYR A 86 -2.41 -4.50 3.67
CA TYR A 86 -2.61 -3.45 2.67
C TYR A 86 -4.08 -3.35 2.26
N ASP A 87 -4.64 -2.13 2.21
CA ASP A 87 -5.96 -1.88 1.63
C ASP A 87 -5.83 -1.69 0.11
N ALA A 88 -6.18 -2.72 -0.64
CA ALA A 88 -6.08 -2.71 -2.09
C ALA A 88 -7.11 -1.83 -2.80
N ILE A 89 -8.12 -1.32 -2.10
CA ILE A 89 -9.12 -0.39 -2.65
C ILE A 89 -8.72 1.06 -2.35
N ARG A 90 -8.29 1.32 -1.12
CA ARG A 90 -7.89 2.66 -0.67
C ARG A 90 -6.42 2.98 -0.92
N HIS A 91 -5.64 1.99 -1.35
CA HIS A 91 -4.22 2.05 -1.71
C HIS A 91 -3.32 2.59 -0.60
N TYR A 92 -3.40 2.03 0.60
CA TYR A 92 -2.52 2.38 1.71
C TYR A 92 -2.16 1.14 2.56
N VAL A 93 -1.03 1.21 3.25
CA VAL A 93 -0.60 0.15 4.18
C VAL A 93 -1.32 0.35 5.51
N ILE A 94 -2.09 -0.65 5.92
CA ILE A 94 -2.87 -0.62 7.18
C ILE A 94 -1.95 -0.83 8.37
N GLU A 95 -1.06 -1.82 8.28
CA GLU A 95 -0.16 -2.21 9.36
C GLU A 95 1.10 -2.85 8.77
N ILE A 96 2.24 -2.66 9.46
CA ILE A 96 3.48 -3.37 9.23
C ILE A 96 3.87 -4.08 10.53
N THR A 97 3.87 -5.41 10.50
CA THR A 97 4.13 -6.27 11.65
C THR A 97 5.62 -6.58 11.82
N ASP A 98 6.40 -6.54 10.73
CA ASP A 98 7.86 -6.69 10.74
C ASP A 98 8.53 -5.63 9.83
N PRO A 99 8.77 -4.42 10.35
CA PRO A 99 9.32 -3.32 9.56
C PRO A 99 10.76 -3.57 9.11
N SER A 100 11.57 -4.23 9.93
CA SER A 100 12.98 -4.51 9.63
C SER A 100 13.11 -5.45 8.44
N ARG A 101 12.33 -6.53 8.42
CA ARG A 101 12.33 -7.49 7.31
C ARG A 101 11.79 -6.88 6.03
N LEU A 102 10.70 -6.13 6.12
CA LEU A 102 10.13 -5.43 4.96
C LEU A 102 11.14 -4.45 4.36
N ALA A 103 11.80 -3.62 5.18
CA ALA A 103 12.79 -2.66 4.69
C ALA A 103 13.99 -3.35 4.02
N MET A 104 14.49 -4.42 4.64
CA MET A 104 15.60 -5.21 4.11
C MET A 104 15.23 -5.82 2.74
N TRP A 105 14.06 -6.44 2.64
CA TRP A 105 13.60 -7.05 1.39
C TRP A 105 13.30 -6.01 0.31
N ALA A 106 12.59 -4.94 0.66
CA ALA A 106 12.23 -3.88 -0.28
C ALA A 106 13.46 -3.10 -0.76
N GLY A 107 14.52 -3.03 0.06
CA GLY A 107 15.65 -2.14 -0.15
C GLY A 107 15.28 -0.67 -0.04
N GLU A 108 14.21 -0.36 0.70
CA GLU A 108 13.60 0.95 0.90
C GLU A 108 13.21 1.09 2.38
N PRO A 109 13.43 2.26 3.02
CA PRO A 109 12.94 2.53 4.37
C PRO A 109 11.41 2.40 4.50
N VAL A 110 10.93 1.94 5.65
CA VAL A 110 9.48 1.70 5.88
C VAL A 110 8.64 2.97 5.74
N ASP A 111 9.15 4.11 6.18
CA ASP A 111 8.49 5.41 6.03
C ASP A 111 8.31 5.82 4.55
N GLN A 112 9.13 5.31 3.63
CA GLN A 112 8.93 5.50 2.19
C GLN A 112 7.88 4.54 1.61
N ILE A 113 7.64 3.41 2.28
CA ILE A 113 6.68 2.38 1.87
C ILE A 113 5.27 2.69 2.40
N ALA A 114 5.15 2.96 3.70
CA ALA A 114 3.88 3.20 4.40
C ALA A 114 3.60 4.67 4.68
N GLY A 115 4.55 5.57 4.42
CA GLY A 115 4.43 7.00 4.72
C GLY A 115 4.73 7.35 6.17
N ALA A 116 4.84 8.65 6.40
CA ALA A 116 4.90 9.25 7.73
C ALA A 116 3.50 9.64 8.19
N ARG A 117 3.21 9.40 9.47
CA ARG A 117 1.93 9.80 10.08
C ARG A 117 1.93 11.31 10.30
N LEU A 118 0.91 11.97 9.78
CA LEU A 118 0.67 13.39 9.98
C LEU A 118 -0.07 13.61 11.32
N PRO A 119 0.14 14.75 12.00
CA PRO A 119 -0.67 15.10 13.17
C PRO A 119 -2.16 15.19 12.81
N ASN A 120 -3.02 14.54 13.60
CA ASN A 120 -4.46 14.61 13.39
C ASN A 120 -4.99 16.03 13.68
N GLY A 121 -5.98 16.49 12.92
CA GLY A 121 -6.57 17.82 13.07
C GLY A 121 -6.01 18.89 12.12
N PRO A 122 -6.04 20.19 12.50
CA PRO A 122 -5.57 21.27 11.63
C PRO A 122 -4.11 21.09 11.24
N CYS A 123 -3.81 21.25 9.94
CA CYS A 123 -2.47 21.05 9.39
C CYS A 123 -2.03 22.24 8.55
N SER A 124 -0.76 22.66 8.73
CA SER A 124 -0.20 23.80 8.02
C SER A 124 0.15 23.47 6.57
N LYS A 125 0.27 24.50 5.73
CA LYS A 125 0.69 24.33 4.34
C LYS A 125 2.11 23.79 4.25
N GLU A 126 2.99 24.18 5.17
CA GLU A 126 4.38 23.75 5.25
C GLU A 126 4.47 22.25 5.53
N THR A 127 3.69 21.75 6.50
CA THR A 127 3.62 20.32 6.80
C THR A 127 3.12 19.52 5.60
N LEU A 128 2.10 20.00 4.90
CA LEU A 128 1.59 19.32 3.70
C LEU A 128 2.58 19.34 2.53
N ALA A 129 3.26 20.47 2.31
CA ALA A 129 4.29 20.60 1.28
C ALA A 129 5.46 19.63 1.52
N ALA A 130 5.86 19.45 2.78
CA ALA A 130 6.91 18.50 3.17
C ALA A 130 6.54 17.02 2.89
N HIS A 131 5.25 16.69 2.80
CA HIS A 131 4.76 15.32 2.61
C HIS A 131 4.02 15.12 1.28
N HIS A 132 4.09 16.08 0.35
CA HIS A 132 3.28 16.06 -0.87
C HIS A 132 3.50 14.80 -1.74
N ASP A 133 4.69 14.20 -1.72
CA ASP A 133 5.03 12.99 -2.48
C ASP A 133 4.47 11.70 -1.86
N GLN A 134 3.85 11.81 -0.69
CA GLN A 134 3.12 10.78 0.04
C GLN A 134 1.60 10.98 -0.03
N LEU A 135 1.13 12.05 -0.67
CA LEU A 135 -0.30 12.37 -0.79
C LEU A 135 -0.81 12.00 -2.19
N ARG A 136 -1.82 11.12 -2.23
CA ARG A 136 -2.54 10.76 -3.46
C ARG A 136 -3.81 11.57 -3.59
N PRO A 137 -4.05 12.30 -4.70
CA PRO A 137 -5.29 13.03 -4.89
C PRO A 137 -6.50 12.09 -5.02
N LEU A 138 -7.61 12.45 -4.39
CA LEU A 138 -8.91 11.76 -4.49
C LEU A 138 -9.96 12.57 -5.27
N GLY A 139 -9.66 13.82 -5.60
CA GLY A 139 -10.52 14.73 -6.35
C GLY A 139 -11.08 15.87 -5.50
N GLN A 140 -12.14 16.49 -6.02
CA GLN A 140 -12.75 17.69 -5.45
C GLN A 140 -14.24 17.45 -5.15
N ARG A 141 -14.73 18.01 -4.04
CA ARG A 141 -16.15 18.02 -3.65
C ARG A 141 -16.51 19.42 -3.15
N GLY A 142 -17.20 20.20 -3.98
CA GLY A 142 -17.46 21.62 -3.69
C GLY A 142 -16.15 22.39 -3.55
N THR A 143 -15.94 23.06 -2.41
CA THR A 143 -14.71 23.82 -2.10
C THR A 143 -13.60 22.96 -1.49
N LYS A 144 -13.81 21.65 -1.33
CA LYS A 144 -12.87 20.76 -0.65
C LYS A 144 -12.10 19.89 -1.64
N PHE A 145 -10.80 19.76 -1.43
CA PHE A 145 -9.93 18.82 -2.13
C PHE A 145 -9.46 17.74 -1.15
N GLY A 146 -9.64 16.48 -1.53
CA GLY A 146 -9.26 15.34 -0.70
C GLY A 146 -7.98 14.68 -1.21
N PHE A 147 -7.11 14.33 -0.28
CA PHE A 147 -5.89 13.56 -0.54
C PHE A 147 -5.79 12.42 0.46
N ARG A 148 -5.25 11.29 0.02
CA ARG A 148 -4.95 10.14 0.88
C ARG A 148 -3.44 10.05 1.10
N ALA A 149 -3.01 10.09 2.35
CA ALA A 149 -1.63 9.76 2.71
C ALA A 149 -1.36 8.26 2.55
N LEU A 150 -0.10 7.86 2.40
CA LEU A 150 0.29 6.44 2.35
C LEU A 150 -0.04 5.66 3.64
N THR A 151 -0.25 6.37 4.75
CA THR A 151 -0.71 5.85 6.05
C THR A 151 -2.23 5.62 6.09
N GLY A 152 -2.95 6.01 5.05
CA GLY A 152 -4.41 5.97 4.99
C GLY A 152 -5.10 7.22 5.54
N GLN A 153 -4.38 8.10 6.23
CA GLN A 153 -4.91 9.37 6.73
C GLN A 153 -5.47 10.21 5.58
N MET A 154 -6.60 10.87 5.81
CA MET A 154 -7.22 11.77 4.86
C MET A 154 -6.74 13.19 5.12
N VAL A 155 -6.30 13.89 4.08
CA VAL A 155 -6.09 15.34 4.12
C VAL A 155 -7.21 15.99 3.33
N ILE A 156 -7.98 16.86 3.97
CA ILE A 156 -9.00 17.68 3.32
C ILE A 156 -8.54 19.13 3.36
N HIS A 157 -8.34 19.71 2.17
CA HIS A 157 -8.06 21.13 2.01
C HIS A 157 -9.32 21.87 1.58
N ASP A 158 -9.78 22.86 2.35
CA ASP A 158 -10.90 23.70 1.98
C ASP A 158 -10.39 25.04 1.41
N VAL A 159 -10.56 25.23 0.09
CA VAL A 159 -10.05 26.43 -0.58
C VAL A 159 -10.82 27.69 -0.24
N SER A 160 -12.05 27.58 0.30
CA SER A 160 -12.85 28.75 0.68
C SER A 160 -12.29 29.48 1.90
N VAL A 161 -11.66 28.73 2.81
CA VAL A 161 -11.08 29.24 4.06
C VAL A 161 -9.55 29.09 4.09
N GLY A 162 -8.97 28.39 3.11
CA GLY A 162 -7.53 28.21 2.97
C GLY A 162 -6.89 27.31 4.03
N THR A 163 -7.69 26.45 4.68
CA THR A 163 -7.24 25.56 5.76
C THR A 163 -7.20 24.11 5.31
N SER A 164 -6.37 23.32 5.97
CA SER A 164 -6.32 21.87 5.80
C SER A 164 -6.54 21.17 7.12
N HIS A 165 -7.24 20.03 7.07
CA HIS A 165 -7.37 19.10 8.19
C HIS A 165 -6.90 17.72 7.78
N VAL A 166 -6.20 17.06 8.69
CA VAL A 166 -5.88 15.64 8.64
C VAL A 166 -6.92 14.90 9.46
N TYR A 167 -7.35 13.74 8.98
CA TYR A 167 -8.24 12.81 9.65
C TYR A 167 -7.65 11.41 9.63
N GLU A 168 -7.91 10.65 10.69
CA GLU A 168 -7.62 9.22 10.76
C GLU A 168 -8.51 8.42 9.78
N PRO A 169 -8.06 7.25 9.30
CA PRO A 169 -8.73 6.51 8.22
C PRO A 169 -10.18 6.11 8.52
N ASP A 170 -10.52 5.95 9.79
CA ASP A 170 -11.82 5.50 10.31
C ASP A 170 -12.76 6.65 10.70
N GLU A 171 -12.28 7.90 10.70
CA GLU A 171 -13.12 9.05 11.00
C GLU A 171 -14.20 9.26 9.91
N PRO A 172 -15.42 9.72 10.27
CA PRO A 172 -16.52 9.88 9.32
C PRO A 172 -16.15 10.73 8.10
N GLU A 173 -15.38 11.80 8.31
CA GLU A 173 -14.85 12.67 7.27
C GLU A 173 -13.94 11.91 6.31
N ALA A 174 -13.05 11.05 6.80
CA ALA A 174 -12.19 10.24 5.95
C ALA A 174 -12.99 9.20 5.15
N VAL A 175 -13.92 8.51 5.81
CA VAL A 175 -14.79 7.48 5.21
C VAL A 175 -15.69 8.07 4.13
N ALA A 176 -16.19 9.29 4.31
CA ALA A 176 -17.03 9.96 3.31
C ALA A 176 -16.32 10.08 1.96
N TRP A 177 -14.98 10.19 1.95
CA TRP A 177 -14.15 10.32 0.76
C TRP A 177 -13.71 9.01 0.12
N ASP A 178 -14.05 7.87 0.73
CA ASP A 178 -13.74 6.57 0.15
C ASP A 178 -14.42 6.37 -1.21
N PRO A 179 -13.79 5.62 -2.13
CA PRO A 179 -14.47 5.20 -3.34
C PRO A 179 -15.71 4.40 -2.95
N LYS A 180 -16.84 4.69 -3.61
CA LYS A 180 -18.03 3.83 -3.49
C LYS A 180 -17.61 2.42 -3.88
N GLN A 181 -17.89 1.44 -3.02
CA GLN A 181 -17.57 0.04 -3.30
C GLN A 181 -18.20 -0.34 -4.65
N LEU A 182 -17.38 -0.85 -5.57
CA LEU A 182 -17.82 -1.41 -6.85
C LEU A 182 -18.53 -2.74 -6.63
#